data_AF-A0A8B7BK64-F1
#
_entry.id   AF-A0A8B7BK64-F1
#
_cell.length_a   1.000
_cell.length_b   1.000
_cell.length_c   1.000
_cell.angle_alpha   90.00
_cell.angle_beta   90.00
_cell.angle_gamma   90.00
#
_symmetry.space_group_name_H-M   'P 1'
#
loop_
_entity.id
_entity.type
_entity.pdbx_description
1 polymer ?
#
loop_
_entity_poly.entity_id
_entity_poly.type
_entity_poly.pdbx_seq_one_letter_code
_entity_poly.pdbx_strand_id
1 'polypeptide(L)'
;MEALFSQFSFLANQALHDKNFDPARIEELLDLFEQEAYASWSSVEAEHQKAAQDAMNSLKEAEDYLDSIMEAAMAEFRQSYDAAEKSSKEELSSLVHAADAARKMGQSLGAATAGSSEKYLEAGLSSATVTMKSACATSKVHPS
;
A
#
# COMPACT_ATOMS: atom_id res chain seq x y z
N MET A 1 1.51 -8.02 -57.19
CA MET A 1 0.52 -9.12 -57.27
C MET A 1 -0.63 -8.88 -58.26
N GLU A 2 -1.39 -7.76 -58.22
CA GLU A 2 -2.55 -7.55 -59.14
C GLU A 2 -2.19 -7.57 -60.64
N ALA A 3 -1.02 -7.03 -61.00
CA ALA A 3 -0.52 -7.09 -62.37
C ALA A 3 -0.29 -8.54 -62.85
N LEU A 4 0.12 -9.45 -61.94
CA LEU A 4 0.31 -10.86 -62.25
C LEU A 4 -1.04 -11.57 -62.47
N PHE A 5 -2.06 -11.26 -61.66
CA PHE A 5 -3.42 -11.79 -61.87
C PHE A 5 -4.05 -11.30 -63.18
N SER A 6 -3.78 -10.04 -63.55
CA SER A 6 -4.21 -9.48 -64.83
C SER A 6 -3.55 -10.19 -66.01
N GLN A 7 -2.23 -10.43 -65.94
CA GLN A 7 -1.51 -11.22 -66.95
C GLN A 7 -1.96 -12.67 -67.00
N PHE A 8 -2.23 -13.29 -65.85
CA PHE A 8 -2.73 -14.66 -65.80
C PHE A 8 -4.07 -14.78 -66.50
N SER A 9 -4.99 -13.86 -66.20
CA SER A 9 -6.31 -13.82 -66.84
C SER A 9 -6.21 -13.61 -68.35
N PHE A 10 -5.26 -12.78 -68.80
CA PHE A 10 -5.00 -12.58 -70.23
C PHE A 10 -4.45 -13.86 -70.89
N LEU A 11 -3.43 -14.49 -70.32
CA LEU A 11 -2.82 -15.71 -70.86
C LEU A 11 -3.79 -16.89 -70.84
N ALA A 12 -4.59 -17.04 -69.78
CA ALA A 12 -5.61 -18.06 -69.68
C ALA A 12 -6.68 -17.90 -70.77
N ASN A 13 -7.12 -16.67 -71.04
CA ASN A 13 -8.02 -16.38 -72.17
C ASN A 13 -7.36 -16.68 -73.52
N GLN A 14 -6.07 -16.35 -73.68
CA GLN A 14 -5.35 -16.65 -74.92
C GLN A 14 -5.25 -18.17 -75.16
N ALA A 15 -4.95 -18.96 -74.13
CA ALA A 15 -4.84 -20.42 -74.20
C ALA A 15 -6.15 -21.11 -74.63
N LEU A 16 -7.31 -20.51 -74.34
CA LEU A 16 -8.61 -21.04 -74.77
C LEU A 16 -8.91 -20.83 -76.26
N HIS A 17 -8.35 -19.78 -76.86
CA HIS A 17 -8.74 -19.34 -78.20
C HIS A 17 -7.64 -19.55 -79.25
N ASP A 18 -6.37 -19.58 -78.84
CA ASP A 18 -5.22 -19.74 -79.72
C ASP A 18 -4.71 -21.19 -79.73
N LYS A 19 -4.84 -21.88 -80.87
CA LYS A 19 -4.41 -23.28 -81.03
C LYS A 19 -2.89 -23.46 -81.05
N ASN A 20 -2.14 -22.37 -81.25
CA ASN A 20 -0.68 -22.37 -81.26
C ASN A 20 -0.11 -21.75 -79.97
N PHE A 21 -0.94 -21.64 -78.93
CA PHE A 21 -0.51 -21.10 -77.64
C PHE A 21 0.69 -21.89 -77.08
N ASP A 22 1.68 -21.15 -76.59
CA ASP A 22 2.85 -21.71 -75.92
C ASP A 22 2.62 -21.82 -74.40
N PRO A 23 2.49 -23.04 -73.84
CA PRO A 23 2.26 -23.25 -72.42
C PRO A 23 3.39 -22.73 -71.52
N ALA A 24 4.63 -22.63 -72.03
CA ALA A 24 5.77 -22.15 -71.25
C ALA A 24 5.56 -20.73 -70.69
N ARG A 25 4.76 -19.91 -71.37
CA ARG A 25 4.40 -18.56 -70.91
C ARG A 25 3.59 -18.55 -69.62
N ILE A 26 2.81 -19.61 -69.35
CA ILE A 26 2.10 -19.76 -68.07
C ILE A 26 3.10 -20.15 -66.97
N GLU A 27 4.02 -21.06 -67.26
CA GLU A 27 5.06 -21.47 -66.30
C GLU A 27 5.94 -20.28 -65.89
N GLU A 28 6.42 -19.48 -66.85
CA GLU A 28 7.18 -18.25 -66.57
C GLU A 28 6.39 -17.28 -65.68
N LEU A 29 5.07 -17.17 -65.87
CA LEU A 29 4.23 -16.32 -65.03
C LEU A 29 4.06 -16.91 -63.62
N LEU A 30 3.96 -18.24 -63.49
CA LEU A 30 3.87 -18.91 -62.19
C LEU A 30 5.16 -18.74 -61.38
N ASP A 31 6.33 -18.76 -62.01
CA ASP A 31 7.60 -18.46 -61.34
C ASP A 31 7.61 -17.04 -60.75
N LEU A 32 7.03 -16.06 -61.47
CA LEU A 32 6.87 -14.69 -60.96
C LEU A 32 5.88 -14.62 -59.79
N PHE A 33 4.80 -15.40 -59.81
CA PHE A 33 3.88 -15.52 -58.69
C PHE A 33 4.57 -16.07 -57.45
N GLU A 34 5.37 -17.12 -57.60
CA GLU A 34 6.11 -17.73 -56.50
C GLU A 34 7.07 -16.72 -55.86
N GLN A 35 7.85 -16.01 -56.68
CA GLN A 35 8.77 -14.97 -56.20
C GLN A 35 8.05 -13.83 -55.47
N GLU A 36 6.98 -13.31 -56.05
CA GLU A 36 6.19 -12.23 -55.45
C GLU A 36 5.54 -12.70 -54.13
N ALA A 37 5.03 -13.93 -54.08
CA ALA A 37 4.42 -14.50 -52.89
C ALA A 37 5.44 -14.65 -51.76
N TYR A 38 6.63 -15.18 -52.04
CA TYR A 38 7.70 -15.26 -51.05
C TYR A 38 8.17 -13.90 -50.57
N ALA A 39 8.36 -12.94 -51.48
CA ALA A 39 8.76 -11.59 -51.13
C ALA A 39 7.72 -10.91 -50.24
N SER A 40 6.44 -11.03 -50.59
CA SER A 40 5.33 -10.47 -49.81
C SER A 40 5.24 -11.12 -48.43
N TRP A 41 5.35 -12.45 -48.35
CA TRP A 41 5.30 -13.17 -47.08
C TRP A 41 6.50 -12.83 -46.19
N SER A 42 7.70 -12.76 -46.76
CA SER A 42 8.91 -12.36 -46.03
C SER A 42 8.83 -10.92 -45.51
N SER A 43 8.23 -10.00 -46.27
CA SER A 43 8.04 -8.62 -45.83
C SER A 43 7.06 -8.54 -44.66
N VAL A 44 5.93 -9.24 -44.78
CA VAL A 44 4.90 -9.29 -43.73
C VAL A 44 5.44 -9.94 -42.46
N GLU A 45 6.19 -11.03 -42.57
CA GLU A 45 6.84 -11.69 -41.41
C GLU A 45 7.82 -10.74 -40.71
N ALA A 46 8.65 -10.01 -41.47
CA ALA A 46 9.59 -9.05 -40.90
C ALA A 46 8.88 -7.89 -40.20
N GLU A 47 7.78 -7.37 -40.77
CA GLU A 47 6.95 -6.35 -40.14
C GLU A 47 6.30 -6.86 -38.85
N HIS A 48 5.74 -8.06 -38.85
CA HIS A 48 5.16 -8.68 -37.66
C HIS A 48 6.20 -8.92 -36.57
N GLN A 49 7.38 -9.42 -36.92
CA GLN A 49 8.46 -9.67 -35.98
C GLN A 49 8.95 -8.36 -35.35
N LYS A 50 9.09 -7.30 -36.15
CA LYS A 50 9.43 -5.97 -35.65
C LYS A 50 8.35 -5.42 -34.72
N ALA A 51 7.08 -5.48 -35.13
CA ALA A 51 5.97 -5.01 -34.30
C ALA A 51 5.87 -5.77 -32.96
N ALA A 52 6.11 -7.08 -32.97
CA ALA A 52 6.16 -7.89 -31.76
C ALA A 52 7.32 -7.48 -30.84
N GLN A 53 8.52 -7.24 -31.40
CA GLN A 53 9.67 -6.78 -30.64
C GLN A 53 9.45 -5.39 -30.03
N ASP A 54 8.89 -4.47 -30.81
CA ASP A 54 8.58 -3.11 -30.35
C ASP A 54 7.53 -3.14 -29.22
N ALA A 55 6.50 -4.00 -29.34
CA ALA A 55 5.51 -4.20 -28.29
C ALA A 55 6.12 -4.81 -27.01
N MET A 56 7.01 -5.79 -27.13
CA MET A 56 7.72 -6.37 -25.98
C MET A 56 8.62 -5.36 -25.28
N ASN A 57 9.33 -4.52 -26.04
CA ASN A 57 10.17 -3.46 -25.47
C ASN A 57 9.30 -2.44 -24.71
N SER A 58 8.18 -2.01 -25.29
CA SER A 58 7.26 -1.08 -24.63
C SER A 58 6.63 -1.67 -23.35
N LEU A 59 6.27 -2.96 -23.36
CA LEU A 59 5.79 -3.65 -22.16
C LEU A 59 6.86 -3.63 -21.07
N LYS A 60 8.10 -3.98 -21.42
CA LYS A 60 9.21 -4.00 -20.49
C LYS A 60 9.50 -2.63 -19.88
N GLU A 61 9.50 -1.58 -20.70
CA GLU A 61 9.67 -0.20 -20.20
C GLU A 61 8.56 0.20 -19.22
N ALA A 62 7.32 -0.23 -19.49
CA ALA A 62 6.20 0.01 -18.58
C ALA A 62 6.33 -0.79 -17.28
N GLU A 63 6.77 -2.05 -17.33
CA GLU A 63 7.06 -2.89 -16.16
C GLU A 63 8.17 -2.27 -15.30
N ASP A 64 9.30 -1.89 -15.90
CA ASP A 64 10.43 -1.27 -15.20
C ASP A 64 10.01 0.06 -14.52
N TYR A 65 9.13 0.84 -15.16
CA TYR A 65 8.58 2.06 -14.59
C TYR A 65 7.64 1.79 -13.41
N LEU A 66 6.75 0.80 -13.53
CA LEU A 66 5.84 0.40 -12.47
C LEU A 66 6.60 -0.12 -11.25
N ASP A 67 7.61 -0.95 -11.46
CA ASP A 67 8.46 -1.48 -10.39
C ASP A 67 9.20 -0.34 -9.66
N SER A 68 9.72 0.64 -10.40
CA SER A 68 10.37 1.83 -9.82
C SER A 68 9.42 2.64 -8.92
N ILE A 69 8.19 2.92 -9.39
CA ILE A 69 7.19 3.63 -8.58
C ILE A 69 6.81 2.79 -7.35
N MET A 70 6.61 1.49 -7.55
CA MET A 70 6.16 0.60 -6.49
C MET A 70 7.24 0.47 -5.40
N GLU A 71 8.51 0.30 -5.77
CA GLU A 71 9.63 0.31 -4.82
C GLU A 71 9.71 1.62 -4.05
N ALA A 72 9.60 2.77 -4.74
CA ALA A 72 9.60 4.08 -4.09
C ALA A 72 8.44 4.23 -3.09
N ALA A 73 7.22 3.86 -3.50
CA ALA A 73 6.05 3.92 -2.65
C ALA A 73 6.16 2.97 -1.44
N MET A 74 6.70 1.77 -1.62
CA MET A 74 6.93 0.84 -0.51
C MET A 74 8.01 1.34 0.45
N ALA A 75 9.06 1.98 -0.06
CA ALA A 75 10.12 2.58 0.76
C ALA A 75 9.56 3.73 1.62
N GLU A 76 8.77 4.63 1.02
CA GLU A 76 8.09 5.72 1.74
C GLU A 76 7.11 5.18 2.78
N PHE A 77 6.31 4.17 2.40
CA PHE A 77 5.37 3.53 3.33
C PHE A 77 6.10 2.92 4.52
N ARG A 78 7.22 2.23 4.29
CA ARG A 78 8.03 1.63 5.35
C ARG A 78 8.61 2.69 6.29
N GLN A 79 9.15 3.78 5.73
CA GLN A 79 9.67 4.88 6.54
C GLN A 79 8.57 5.52 7.40
N SER A 80 7.39 5.73 6.83
CA SER A 80 6.23 6.26 7.54
C SER A 80 5.78 5.33 8.67
N TYR A 81 5.71 4.02 8.39
CA TYR A 81 5.34 3.01 9.37
C TYR A 81 6.34 2.93 10.53
N ASP A 82 7.64 2.88 10.24
CA ASP A 82 8.70 2.84 11.25
C ASP A 82 8.68 4.09 12.13
N ALA A 83 8.44 5.27 11.53
CA ALA A 83 8.29 6.53 12.26
C ALA A 83 7.05 6.53 13.17
N ALA A 84 5.91 6.03 12.67
CA ALA A 84 4.68 5.91 13.45
C ALA A 84 4.84 4.91 14.61
N GLU A 85 5.50 3.77 14.38
CA GLU A 85 5.76 2.78 15.42
C GLU A 85 6.67 3.36 16.52
N LYS A 86 7.73 4.07 16.13
CA LYS A 86 8.63 4.75 17.07
C LYS A 86 7.87 5.79 17.90
N SER A 87 7.11 6.67 17.26
CA SER A 87 6.30 7.69 17.94
C SER A 87 5.31 7.05 18.91
N SER A 88 4.63 5.98 18.50
CA SER A 88 3.68 5.27 19.35
C SER A 88 4.34 4.67 20.59
N LYS A 89 5.53 4.09 20.46
CA LYS A 89 6.31 3.58 21.61
C LYS A 89 6.73 4.69 22.57
N GLU A 90 7.18 5.82 22.03
CA GLU A 90 7.57 6.99 22.84
C GLU A 90 6.36 7.59 23.59
N GLU A 91 5.23 7.76 22.91
CA GLU A 91 3.97 8.22 23.52
C GLU A 91 3.48 7.27 24.61
N LEU A 92 3.49 5.96 24.36
CA LEU A 92 3.09 4.96 25.34
C LEU A 92 3.99 5.00 26.58
N SER A 93 5.31 5.08 26.41
CA SER A 93 6.25 5.19 27.53
C SER A 93 6.01 6.46 28.35
N SER A 94 5.77 7.59 27.68
CA SER A 94 5.43 8.85 28.32
C SER A 94 4.14 8.75 29.14
N LEU A 95 3.10 8.13 28.56
CA LEU A 95 1.81 7.93 29.23
C LEU A 95 1.93 7.04 30.46
N VAL A 96 2.72 5.95 30.38
CA VAL A 96 3.00 5.08 31.52
C VAL A 96 3.71 5.85 32.63
N HIS A 97 4.72 6.66 32.32
CA HIS A 97 5.39 7.49 33.31
C HIS A 97 4.48 8.53 33.95
N ALA A 98 3.63 9.19 33.17
CA ALA A 98 2.64 10.13 33.67
C ALA A 98 1.62 9.45 34.60
N ALA A 99 1.14 8.26 34.22
CA ALA A 99 0.23 7.46 35.03
C ALA A 99 0.88 7.01 36.35
N ASP A 100 2.14 6.57 36.32
CA ASP A 100 2.89 6.21 37.52
C ASP A 100 3.12 7.40 38.45
N ALA A 101 3.46 8.57 37.90
CA ALA A 101 3.60 9.80 38.67
C ALA A 101 2.27 10.21 39.32
N ALA A 102 1.17 10.18 38.56
CA ALA A 102 -0.17 10.45 39.06
C ALA A 102 -0.56 9.47 40.17
N ARG A 103 -0.27 8.18 40.01
CA ARG A 103 -0.52 7.15 41.02
C ARG A 103 0.27 7.41 42.31
N LYS A 104 1.57 7.71 42.21
CA LYS A 104 2.42 8.04 43.37
C LYS A 104 1.92 9.29 44.09
N MET A 105 1.56 10.33 43.35
CA MET A 105 0.94 11.53 43.92
C MET A 105 -0.37 11.20 44.63
N GLY A 106 -1.27 10.44 44.00
CA GLY A 106 -2.53 10.00 44.62
C GLY A 106 -2.32 9.21 45.91
N GLN A 107 -1.34 8.30 45.95
CA GLN A 107 -0.96 7.57 47.17
C GLN A 107 -0.45 8.50 48.27
N SER A 108 0.44 9.45 47.94
CA SER A 108 0.95 10.42 48.92
C SER A 108 -0.13 11.36 49.47
N LEU A 109 -1.03 11.83 48.60
CA LEU A 109 -2.15 12.68 48.99
C LEU A 109 -3.12 11.91 49.89
N GLY A 110 -3.45 10.67 49.54
CA GLY A 110 -4.27 9.79 50.37
C GLY A 110 -3.65 9.51 51.75
N ALA A 111 -2.33 9.30 51.82
CA ALA A 111 -1.63 9.13 53.10
C ALA A 111 -1.65 10.42 53.94
N ALA A 112 -1.44 11.58 53.33
CA ALA A 112 -1.46 12.86 54.01
C ALA A 112 -2.86 13.24 54.54
N THR A 113 -3.91 12.96 53.77
CA THR A 113 -5.30 13.19 54.21
C THR A 113 -5.75 12.19 55.28
N ALA A 114 -5.32 10.93 55.22
CA ALA A 114 -5.55 9.97 56.30
C ALA A 114 -4.86 10.42 57.60
N GLY A 115 -3.58 10.80 57.54
CA GLY A 115 -2.84 11.25 58.71
C GLY A 115 -3.34 12.57 59.32
N SER A 116 -3.89 13.48 58.51
CA SER A 116 -4.54 14.69 59.04
C SER A 116 -5.91 14.36 59.63
N SER A 117 -6.70 13.50 58.98
CA SER A 117 -7.99 13.03 59.49
C SER A 117 -7.84 12.32 60.84
N GLU A 118 -6.85 11.44 61.01
CA GLU A 118 -6.53 10.80 62.28
C GLU A 118 -6.21 11.82 63.37
N LYS A 119 -5.38 12.83 63.08
CA LYS A 119 -5.05 13.89 64.04
C LYS A 119 -6.25 14.73 64.44
N TYR A 120 -7.15 15.03 63.49
CA TYR A 120 -8.39 15.75 63.81
C TYR A 120 -9.34 14.90 64.65
N LEU A 121 -9.47 13.61 64.35
CA LEU A 121 -10.27 12.68 65.15
C LEU A 121 -9.69 12.52 66.55
N GLU A 122 -8.37 12.37 66.70
CA GLU A 122 -7.69 12.24 67.98
C GLU A 122 -7.79 13.51 68.83
N ALA A 123 -7.66 14.69 68.20
CA ALA A 123 -7.88 15.98 68.86
C ALA A 123 -9.35 16.14 69.28
N GLY A 124 -10.29 15.74 68.44
CA GLY A 124 -11.72 15.71 68.75
C GLY A 124 -12.05 14.77 69.91
N LEU A 125 -11.47 13.57 69.93
CA LEU A 125 -11.66 12.58 70.98
C LEU A 125 -11.03 13.03 72.30
N SER A 126 -9.83 13.62 72.25
CA SER A 126 -9.17 14.21 73.41
C SER A 126 -9.96 15.38 73.98
N SER A 127 -10.47 16.26 73.11
CA SER A 127 -11.34 17.39 73.50
C SER A 127 -12.66 16.92 74.12
N ALA A 128 -13.31 15.90 73.51
CA ALA A 128 -14.51 15.28 74.06
C ALA A 128 -14.24 14.62 75.42
N THR A 129 -13.10 13.95 75.59
CA THR A 129 -12.68 13.33 76.85
C THR A 129 -12.42 14.37 77.94
N VAL A 130 -11.76 15.48 77.60
CA VAL A 130 -11.55 16.62 78.52
C VAL A 130 -12.88 17.25 78.90
N THR A 131 -13.79 17.43 77.94
CA THR A 131 -15.13 17.99 78.17
C THR A 131 -15.96 17.07 79.07
N MET A 132 -15.94 15.75 78.86
CA MET A 132 -16.60 14.78 79.74
C MET A 132 -15.99 14.76 81.14
N LYS A 133 -14.66 14.79 81.26
CA LYS A 133 -13.98 14.90 82.56
C LYS A 133 -14.34 16.20 83.28
N SER A 134 -14.41 17.31 82.56
CA SER A 134 -14.83 18.61 83.08
C SER A 134 -16.30 18.59 83.53
N ALA A 135 -17.21 18.03 82.73
CA ALA A 135 -18.62 17.86 83.09
C ALA A 135 -18.84 16.91 84.29
N CYS A 136 -17.99 15.89 84.46
CA CYS A 136 -17.97 15.04 85.66
C CYS A 136 -17.35 15.74 86.88
N ALA A 137 -16.45 16.71 86.69
CA ALA A 137 -15.89 17.50 87.78
C ALA A 137 -16.85 18.59 88.27
N THR A 138 -17.70 19.13 87.39
CA THR A 138 -18.71 20.15 87.73
C THR A 138 -20.01 19.57 88.29
N SER A 139 -20.19 18.24 88.28
CA SER A 139 -21.35 17.59 88.92
C SER A 139 -21.24 17.48 90.46
N LYS A 140 -20.17 18.01 91.06
CA LYS A 140 -20.18 18.34 92.50
C LYS A 140 -20.98 19.61 92.74
N VAL A 141 -22.30 19.42 92.76
CA VAL A 141 -23.29 20.29 93.38
C VAL A 141 -22.79 20.70 94.77
N HIS A 142 -22.60 22.00 95.01
CA HIS A 142 -22.61 22.56 96.36
C HIS A 142 -24.08 22.62 96.80
N PRO A 143 -24.51 21.93 97.87
CA PRO A 143 -25.80 22.20 98.49
C PRO A 143 -25.68 23.36 99.48
N SER A 144 -26.61 24.31 99.34
CA SER A 144 -27.02 25.38 100.27
C SER A 144 -25.96 26.35 100.78
#